data_AF-A0A327GZF8-F1
#
_entry.id   AF-A0A327GZF8-F1
#
_cell.length_a   1.000
_cell.length_b   1.000
_cell.length_c   1.000
_cell.angle_alpha   90.00
_cell.angle_beta   90.00
_cell.angle_gamma   90.00
#
_symmetry.space_group_name_H-M   'P 1'
#
loop_
_entity.id
_entity.type
_entity.pdbx_description
1 polymer ?
#
loop_
_entity_poly.entity_id
_entity_poly.type
_entity_poly.pdbx_seq_one_letter_code
_entity_poly.pdbx_strand_id
1 'polypeptide(L)'
;MPLGSEIFWASILFFLIGFCIHRMGPAFERSRFGMPLMMLGLIGSISSPENLPGIERELQGAIIDLFSWLIPFSIGTFLVLDSAPNYRKTRKLKLILGWIFISSSWMLFSTKIDSQMAKEITHGSLVLAGLFIGSIPILSGIIIEERISGIRSESEPLSKEEEELVKTILVRRIGGI
;
A
#
# COMPACT_ATOMS: atom_id res chain seq x y z
N MET A 1 17.61 15.12 28.79
CA MET A 1 17.74 14.60 27.41
C MET A 1 18.04 15.79 26.50
N PRO A 2 18.77 15.63 25.38
CA PRO A 2 18.95 16.73 24.44
C PRO A 2 17.61 17.07 23.79
N LEU A 3 17.27 18.37 23.71
CA LEU A 3 16.00 18.88 23.17
C LEU A 3 15.67 18.30 21.77
N GLY A 4 16.69 17.97 20.97
CA GLY A 4 16.52 17.36 19.64
C GLY A 4 15.92 15.95 19.65
N SER A 5 16.23 15.12 20.66
CA SER A 5 15.68 13.76 20.76
C SER A 5 14.17 13.80 21.04
N GLU A 6 13.73 14.70 21.93
CA GLU A 6 12.30 14.88 22.24
C GLU A 6 11.51 15.32 21.00
N ILE A 7 12.05 16.25 20.22
CA ILE A 7 11.42 16.73 18.98
C ILE A 7 11.35 15.61 17.94
N PHE A 8 12.39 14.80 17.79
CA PHE A 8 12.42 13.69 16.85
C PHE A 8 11.35 12.63 17.19
N TRP A 9 11.29 12.19 18.45
CA TRP A 9 10.28 11.23 18.89
C TRP A 9 8.86 11.80 18.84
N ALA A 10 8.67 13.08 19.18
CA ALA A 10 7.38 13.75 19.01
C ALA A 10 6.95 13.82 17.54
N SER A 11 7.90 14.01 16.62
CA SER A 11 7.64 14.02 15.18
C SER A 11 7.18 12.65 14.68
N ILE A 12 7.84 11.57 15.11
CA ILE A 12 7.39 10.19 14.83
C ILE A 12 6.01 9.94 15.43
N LEU A 13 5.77 10.38 16.67
CA LEU A 13 4.47 10.23 17.33
C LEU A 13 3.36 10.96 16.56
N PHE A 14 3.59 12.19 16.12
CA PHE A 14 2.62 12.92 15.29
C PHE A 14 2.38 12.27 13.94
N PHE A 15 3.40 11.69 13.32
CA PHE A 15 3.23 10.90 12.11
C PHE A 15 2.26 9.72 12.34
N LEU A 16 2.50 8.94 13.41
CA LEU A 16 1.67 7.77 13.74
C LEU A 16 0.24 8.17 14.11
N ILE A 17 0.06 9.20 14.94
CA ILE A 17 -1.26 9.71 15.32
C ILE A 17 -2.00 10.21 14.08
N GLY A 18 -1.33 11.00 13.23
CA GLY A 18 -1.89 11.50 11.98
C GLY A 18 -2.33 10.36 11.05
N PHE A 19 -1.51 9.33 10.90
CA PHE A 19 -1.84 8.14 10.11
C PHE A 19 -3.06 7.38 10.65
N CYS A 20 -3.09 7.11 11.96
CA CYS A 20 -4.21 6.44 12.61
C CYS A 20 -5.52 7.20 12.43
N ILE A 21 -5.50 8.52 12.64
CA ILE A 21 -6.66 9.39 12.48
C ILE A 21 -7.09 9.47 11.01
N HIS A 22 -6.14 9.55 10.07
CA HIS A 22 -6.43 9.61 8.64
C HIS A 22 -7.08 8.32 8.12
N ARG A 23 -6.63 7.16 8.62
CA ARG A 23 -7.14 5.84 8.24
C ARG A 23 -8.30 5.33 9.10
N MET A 24 -8.96 6.20 9.87
CA MET A 24 -10.14 5.79 10.64
C MET A 24 -11.22 5.19 9.73
N GLY A 25 -11.79 4.08 10.19
CA GLY A 25 -12.81 3.32 9.47
C GLY A 25 -14.12 4.08 9.29
N PRO A 26 -15.04 3.58 8.43
CA PRO A 26 -16.28 4.28 8.07
C PRO A 26 -17.25 4.53 9.25
N ALA A 27 -17.02 3.89 10.40
CA ALA A 27 -17.78 4.09 11.62
C ALA A 27 -17.41 5.37 12.39
N PHE A 28 -16.32 6.05 12.03
CA PHE A 28 -15.86 7.29 12.65
C PHE A 28 -15.80 8.41 11.62
N GLU A 29 -16.08 9.65 12.06
CA GLU A 29 -15.84 10.82 11.23
C GLU A 29 -14.33 10.98 10.99
N ARG A 30 -13.93 10.90 9.72
CA ARG A 30 -12.54 11.11 9.33
C ARG A 30 -12.15 12.55 9.64
N SER A 31 -11.21 12.73 10.57
CA SER A 31 -10.72 14.07 10.89
C SER A 31 -9.95 14.66 9.71
N ARG A 32 -10.28 15.92 9.39
CA ARG A 32 -9.60 16.72 8.37
C ARG A 32 -8.14 17.02 8.74
N PHE A 33 -7.78 16.86 10.01
CA PHE A 33 -6.43 17.13 10.52
C PHE A 33 -5.49 15.92 10.45
N GLY A 34 -5.97 14.70 10.15
CA GLY A 34 -5.12 13.52 10.10
C GLY A 34 -3.97 13.65 9.09
N MET A 35 -4.28 14.09 7.86
CA MET A 35 -3.28 14.27 6.80
C MET A 35 -2.27 15.40 7.12
N PRO A 36 -2.69 16.63 7.49
CA PRO A 36 -1.74 17.67 7.90
C PRO A 36 -0.82 17.26 9.05
N LEU A 37 -1.37 16.57 10.07
CA LEU A 37 -0.60 16.12 11.22
C LEU A 37 0.44 15.06 10.83
N MET A 38 0.05 14.13 9.96
CA MET A 38 0.95 13.12 9.40
C MET A 38 2.11 13.77 8.62
N MET A 39 1.82 14.76 7.77
CA MET A 39 2.84 15.49 7.01
C MET A 39 3.79 16.27 7.94
N LEU A 40 3.24 16.91 8.97
CA LEU A 40 4.05 17.64 9.96
C LEU A 40 5.02 16.70 10.68
N GLY A 41 4.56 15.52 11.09
CA GLY A 41 5.42 14.50 11.71
C GLY A 41 6.53 13.98 10.79
N LEU A 42 6.22 13.77 9.50
CA LEU A 42 7.23 13.38 8.50
C LEU A 42 8.29 14.47 8.30
N ILE A 43 7.86 15.71 8.11
CA ILE A 43 8.77 16.84 7.90
C ILE A 43 9.65 17.03 9.15
N GLY A 44 9.06 16.97 10.35
CA GLY A 44 9.81 17.06 11.61
C GLY A 44 10.84 15.94 11.78
N SER A 45 10.50 14.72 11.38
CA SER A 45 11.44 13.58 11.42
C SER A 45 12.63 13.78 10.48
N ILE A 46 12.39 14.29 9.27
CA ILE A 46 13.45 14.55 8.28
C ILE A 46 14.30 15.76 8.70
N SER A 47 13.69 16.84 9.18
CA SER A 47 14.35 18.11 9.52
C SER A 47 14.87 18.21 10.96
N SER A 48 14.93 17.10 11.70
CA SER A 48 15.40 17.11 13.10
C SER A 48 16.86 17.57 13.22
N PRO A 49 17.23 18.26 14.33
CA PRO A 49 18.51 18.96 14.46
C PRO A 49 19.73 18.03 14.47
N GLU A 50 20.87 18.53 13.99
CA GLU A 50 22.12 17.77 13.74
C GLU A 50 22.75 17.09 14.99
N ASN A 51 22.30 17.42 16.19
CA ASN A 51 22.83 16.92 17.46
C ASN A 51 22.01 15.76 18.05
N LEU A 52 21.60 14.79 17.20
CA LEU A 52 20.91 13.60 17.66
C LEU A 52 21.89 12.57 18.24
N PRO A 53 21.57 11.95 19.40
CA PRO A 53 22.36 10.86 19.93
C PRO A 53 22.26 9.61 19.04
N GLY A 54 23.19 8.67 19.24
CA GLY A 54 23.56 7.60 18.30
C GLY A 54 22.40 6.93 17.56
N ILE A 55 21.40 6.40 18.29
CA ILE A 55 20.33 5.60 17.68
C ILE A 55 19.32 6.46 16.90
N GLU A 56 18.99 7.65 17.41
CA GLU A 56 18.07 8.55 16.71
C GLU A 56 18.69 9.08 15.41
N ARG A 57 19.99 9.35 15.42
CA ARG A 57 20.72 9.77 14.21
C ARG A 57 20.75 8.65 13.17
N GLU A 58 21.00 7.41 13.59
CA GLU A 58 20.97 6.26 12.69
C GLU A 58 19.58 6.05 12.09
N LEU A 59 18.53 6.14 12.92
CA LEU A 59 17.14 6.03 12.47
C LEU A 59 16.76 7.16 11.51
N GLN A 60 17.13 8.40 11.81
CA GLN A 60 16.90 9.54 10.91
C GLN A 60 17.61 9.32 9.56
N GLY A 61 18.85 8.84 9.59
CA GLY A 61 19.61 8.48 8.38
C GLY A 61 18.88 7.42 7.55
N ALA A 62 18.42 6.34 8.19
CA ALA A 62 17.64 5.29 7.53
C ALA A 62 16.33 5.81 6.92
N ILE A 63 15.65 6.75 7.59
CA ILE A 63 14.43 7.39 7.07
C ILE A 63 14.73 8.23 5.83
N ILE A 64 15.76 9.09 5.88
CA ILE A 64 16.19 9.90 4.73
C ILE A 64 16.59 8.99 3.57
N ASP A 65 17.33 7.91 3.88
CA ASP A 65 17.76 6.95 2.89
C ASP A 65 16.60 6.22 2.23
N LEU A 66 15.59 5.83 2.99
CA LEU A 66 14.35 5.26 2.47
C LEU A 66 13.67 6.23 1.49
N PHE A 67 13.46 7.48 1.89
CA PHE A 67 12.77 8.46 1.05
C PHE A 67 13.55 8.80 -0.23
N SER A 68 14.88 8.76 -0.20
CA SER A 68 15.73 9.11 -1.35
C SER A 68 15.46 8.26 -2.59
N TRP A 69 15.14 6.97 -2.43
CA TRP A 69 14.78 6.08 -3.54
C TRP A 69 13.28 5.82 -3.63
N LEU A 70 12.55 5.85 -2.50
CA LEU A 70 11.11 5.58 -2.48
C LEU A 70 10.30 6.66 -3.23
N ILE A 71 10.65 7.94 -3.07
CA ILE A 71 9.97 9.05 -3.76
C ILE A 71 10.02 8.89 -5.29
N PRO A 72 11.20 8.77 -5.93
CA PRO A 72 11.25 8.57 -7.38
C PRO A 72 10.58 7.26 -7.81
N PHE A 73 10.64 6.20 -6.99
CA PHE A 73 9.94 4.94 -7.27
C PHE A 73 8.42 5.12 -7.33
N SER A 74 7.83 5.77 -6.32
CA SER A 74 6.39 6.02 -6.24
C SER A 74 5.91 6.92 -7.38
N ILE A 75 6.65 7.98 -7.69
CA ILE A 75 6.32 8.88 -8.81
C ILE A 75 6.38 8.11 -10.14
N GLY A 76 7.45 7.33 -10.36
CA GLY A 76 7.61 6.55 -11.58
C GLY A 76 6.51 5.50 -11.74
N THR A 77 6.18 4.78 -10.68
CA THR A 77 5.08 3.80 -10.65
C THR A 77 3.74 4.44 -10.97
N PHE A 78 3.43 5.58 -10.34
CA PHE A 78 2.20 6.32 -10.62
C PHE A 78 2.11 6.75 -12.10
N LEU A 79 3.20 7.25 -12.68
CA LEU A 79 3.25 7.63 -14.10
C LEU A 79 3.04 6.44 -15.04
N VAL A 80 3.64 5.29 -14.74
CA VAL A 80 3.46 4.05 -15.52
C VAL A 80 1.99 3.60 -15.44
N LEU A 81 1.41 3.55 -14.24
CA LEU A 81 0.01 3.14 -14.04
C LEU A 81 -1.00 4.10 -14.70
N ASP A 82 -0.83 5.42 -14.58
CA ASP A 82 -1.69 6.44 -15.25
C ASP A 82 -1.55 6.41 -16.78
N SER A 83 -0.49 5.80 -17.30
CA SER A 83 -0.20 5.70 -18.73
C SER A 83 -0.48 4.33 -19.33
N ALA A 84 -0.81 3.34 -18.48
CA ALA A 84 -1.10 1.98 -18.91
C ALA A 84 -2.38 1.92 -19.76
N PRO A 85 -2.43 1.05 -20.78
CA PRO A 85 -3.55 0.97 -21.73
C PRO A 85 -4.86 0.44 -21.14
N ASN A 86 -4.92 0.04 -19.86
CA ASN A 86 -6.10 -0.62 -19.28
C ASN A 86 -7.35 0.26 -19.25
N TYR A 87 -7.23 1.58 -19.07
CA TYR A 87 -8.40 2.47 -18.92
C TYR A 87 -8.32 3.77 -19.73
N ARG A 88 -7.19 4.07 -20.38
CA ARG A 88 -6.98 5.31 -21.17
C ARG A 88 -6.04 5.08 -22.35
N LYS A 89 -6.08 5.99 -23.34
CA LYS A 89 -5.10 6.03 -24.44
C LYS A 89 -3.68 6.16 -23.86
N THR A 90 -2.79 5.26 -24.25
CA THR A 90 -1.39 5.25 -23.79
C THR A 90 -0.68 6.54 -24.15
N ARG A 91 -0.17 7.23 -23.13
CA ARG A 91 0.69 8.42 -23.31
C ARG A 91 2.14 8.00 -23.25
N LYS A 92 2.74 7.73 -24.42
CA LYS A 92 4.12 7.22 -24.56
C LYS A 92 5.16 8.03 -23.77
N LEU A 93 5.05 9.36 -23.79
CA LEU A 93 5.97 10.24 -23.05
C LEU A 93 5.92 10.02 -21.53
N LYS A 94 4.71 9.96 -20.95
CA LYS A 94 4.55 9.69 -19.52
C LYS A 94 5.05 8.30 -19.13
N LEU A 95 4.84 7.31 -20.00
CA LEU A 95 5.34 5.95 -19.80
C LEU A 95 6.88 5.93 -19.76
N ILE A 96 7.55 6.59 -20.71
CA ILE A 96 9.02 6.71 -20.75
C ILE A 96 9.53 7.41 -19.49
N LEU A 97 8.92 8.54 -19.12
CA LEU A 97 9.28 9.27 -17.89
C LEU A 97 9.11 8.40 -16.64
N GLY A 98 8.01 7.66 -16.55
CA GLY A 98 7.77 6.74 -15.44
C GLY A 98 8.88 5.70 -15.29
N TRP A 99 9.31 5.09 -16.40
CA TRP A 99 10.44 4.16 -16.41
C TRP A 99 11.78 4.81 -16.07
N ILE A 100 12.02 6.06 -16.50
CA ILE A 100 13.23 6.81 -16.10
C ILE A 100 13.26 7.00 -14.58
N PHE A 101 12.13 7.40 -13.97
CA PHE A 101 12.02 7.57 -12.52
C PHE A 101 12.23 6.25 -11.75
N ILE A 102 11.65 5.14 -12.22
CA ILE A 102 11.85 3.82 -11.62
C ILE A 102 13.32 3.39 -11.73
N SER A 103 13.93 3.55 -12.90
CA SER A 103 15.33 3.20 -13.13
C SER A 103 16.27 4.04 -12.25
N SER A 104 16.03 5.35 -12.17
CA SER A 104 16.79 6.25 -11.30
C SER A 104 16.66 5.88 -9.83
N SER A 105 15.46 5.49 -9.38
CA SER A 105 15.26 4.98 -8.02
C SER A 105 16.11 3.75 -7.74
N TRP A 106 16.12 2.79 -8.66
CA TRP A 106 16.95 1.59 -8.53
C TRP A 106 18.43 1.94 -8.50
N MET A 107 18.89 2.85 -9.36
CA MET A 107 20.29 3.31 -9.32
C MET A 107 20.65 3.88 -7.95
N LEU A 108 19.81 4.74 -7.37
CA LEU A 108 20.03 5.29 -6.03
C LEU A 108 20.07 4.19 -4.95
N PHE A 109 19.12 3.25 -4.99
CA PHE A 109 19.08 2.14 -4.04
C PHE A 109 20.30 1.23 -4.14
N SER A 110 20.75 0.92 -5.37
CA SER A 110 21.88 0.02 -5.61
C SER A 110 23.20 0.50 -4.98
N THR A 111 23.41 1.82 -4.88
CA THR A 111 24.61 2.39 -4.25
C THR A 111 24.70 2.12 -2.74
N LYS A 112 23.59 1.75 -2.11
CA LYS A 112 23.50 1.51 -0.66
C LYS A 112 23.53 0.03 -0.29
N ILE A 113 23.58 -0.86 -1.29
CA ILE A 113 23.62 -2.30 -1.06
C ILE A 113 25.05 -2.70 -0.71
N ASP A 114 25.28 -3.11 0.53
CA ASP A 114 26.51 -3.77 0.93
C ASP A 114 26.43 -5.30 0.75
N SER A 115 27.54 -6.00 1.01
CA SER A 115 27.62 -7.47 0.85
C SER A 115 26.71 -8.24 1.80
N GLN A 116 26.44 -7.71 2.99
CA GLN A 116 25.57 -8.36 3.98
C GLN A 116 24.10 -8.18 3.58
N MET A 117 23.71 -6.96 3.25
CA MET A 117 22.38 -6.62 2.75
C MET A 117 22.07 -7.36 1.46
N ALA A 118 23.03 -7.50 0.53
CA ALA A 118 22.83 -8.31 -0.68
C ALA A 118 22.50 -9.77 -0.36
N LYS A 119 23.19 -10.35 0.64
CA LYS A 119 22.93 -11.71 1.11
C LYS A 119 21.54 -11.81 1.76
N GLU A 120 21.18 -10.87 2.60
CA GLU A 120 19.85 -10.80 3.24
C GLU A 120 18.72 -10.65 2.21
N ILE A 121 18.87 -9.75 1.23
CA ILE A 121 17.91 -9.57 0.12
C ILE A 121 17.78 -10.87 -0.69
N THR A 122 18.88 -11.55 -0.97
CA THR A 122 18.87 -12.81 -1.73
C THR A 122 18.14 -13.90 -0.94
N HIS A 123 18.45 -14.07 0.34
CA HIS A 123 17.74 -15.02 1.20
C HIS A 123 16.24 -14.68 1.33
N GLY A 124 15.91 -13.40 1.55
CA GLY A 124 14.53 -12.93 1.64
C GLY A 124 13.74 -13.17 0.36
N SER A 125 14.34 -12.93 -0.80
CA SER A 125 13.69 -13.19 -2.09
C SER A 125 13.46 -14.67 -2.36
N LEU A 126 14.39 -15.55 -1.95
CA LEU A 126 14.20 -17.00 -2.00
C LEU A 126 13.08 -17.48 -1.08
N VAL A 127 12.98 -16.94 0.14
CA VAL A 127 11.89 -17.26 1.08
C VAL A 127 10.54 -16.83 0.50
N LEU A 128 10.44 -15.62 -0.03
CA LEU A 128 9.23 -15.13 -0.69
C LEU A 128 8.84 -16.00 -1.89
N ALA A 129 9.80 -16.36 -2.74
CA ALA A 129 9.57 -17.26 -3.87
C ALA A 129 9.07 -18.64 -3.40
N GLY A 130 9.68 -19.19 -2.36
CA GLY A 130 9.23 -20.43 -1.72
C GLY A 130 7.81 -20.32 -1.16
N LEU A 131 7.44 -19.19 -0.57
CA LEU A 131 6.09 -18.93 -0.08
C LEU A 131 5.07 -18.86 -1.22
N PHE A 132 5.40 -18.18 -2.33
CA PHE A 132 4.54 -18.16 -3.52
C PHE A 132 4.36 -19.56 -4.10
N ILE A 133 5.47 -20.30 -4.28
CA ILE A 133 5.42 -21.68 -4.79
C ILE A 133 4.63 -22.58 -3.85
N GLY A 134 4.82 -22.46 -2.52
CA GLY A 134 4.10 -23.22 -1.51
C GLY A 134 2.61 -22.87 -1.44
N SER A 135 2.22 -21.66 -1.85
CA SER A 135 0.80 -21.28 -1.94
C SER A 135 0.08 -21.93 -3.13
N ILE A 136 0.81 -22.31 -4.19
CA ILE A 136 0.23 -22.96 -5.39
C ILE A 136 -0.53 -24.25 -5.06
N PRO A 137 0.03 -25.25 -4.34
CA PRO A 137 -0.71 -26.47 -4.02
C PRO A 137 -1.91 -26.22 -3.13
N ILE A 138 -1.85 -25.24 -2.22
CA ILE A 138 -2.99 -24.85 -1.37
C ILE A 138 -4.12 -24.28 -2.23
N LEU A 139 -3.81 -23.31 -3.09
CA LEU A 139 -4.78 -22.71 -4.01
C LEU A 139 -5.33 -23.76 -4.99
N SER A 140 -4.48 -24.64 -5.50
CA SER A 140 -4.89 -25.73 -6.38
C SER A 140 -5.82 -26.71 -5.65
N GLY A 141 -5.53 -27.04 -4.39
CA GLY A 141 -6.38 -27.87 -3.55
C GLY A 141 -7.76 -27.25 -3.35
N ILE A 142 -7.82 -25.95 -3.02
CA ILE A 142 -9.08 -25.20 -2.91
C ILE A 142 -9.85 -25.24 -4.23
N ILE A 143 -9.21 -24.94 -5.37
CA ILE A 143 -9.87 -24.95 -6.68
C ILE A 143 -10.38 -26.34 -7.05
N ILE A 144 -9.62 -27.39 -6.74
CA ILE A 144 -10.01 -28.78 -6.99
C ILE A 144 -11.19 -29.17 -6.10
N GLU A 145 -11.15 -28.83 -4.81
CA GLU A 145 -12.23 -29.08 -3.86
C GLU A 145 -13.51 -28.33 -4.25
N GLU A 146 -13.42 -27.06 -4.64
CA GLU A 146 -14.56 -26.28 -5.15
C GLU A 146 -15.17 -26.93 -6.41
N ARG A 147 -14.33 -27.44 -7.33
CA ARG A 147 -14.80 -28.14 -8.53
C ARG A 147 -15.43 -29.50 -8.23
N ILE A 148 -14.90 -30.24 -7.27
CA ILE A 148 -15.38 -31.59 -6.91
C ILE A 148 -16.62 -31.52 -6.01
N SER A 149 -16.62 -30.63 -5.02
CA SER A 149 -17.73 -30.47 -4.06
C SER A 149 -19.01 -29.98 -4.72
N GLY A 150 -18.93 -29.42 -5.93
CA GLY A 150 -20.10 -28.98 -6.66
C GLY A 150 -20.85 -27.85 -5.97
N ILE A 151 -20.19 -27.09 -5.07
CA ILE A 151 -20.71 -25.84 -4.49
C ILE A 151 -20.70 -24.75 -5.57
N ARG A 152 -21.39 -25.00 -6.68
CA ARG A 152 -22.04 -23.95 -7.44
C ARG A 152 -23.36 -23.70 -6.74
N SER A 153 -23.32 -22.99 -5.61
CA SER A 153 -24.54 -22.38 -5.09
C SER A 153 -24.83 -21.12 -5.92
N GLU A 154 -24.99 -21.27 -7.22
CA GLU A 154 -26.02 -20.45 -7.84
C GLU A 154 -27.31 -21.02 -7.25
N SER A 155 -27.87 -20.28 -6.29
CA SER A 155 -29.21 -20.53 -5.79
C SER A 155 -30.12 -20.76 -6.99
N GLU A 156 -30.97 -21.78 -6.92
CA GLU A 156 -31.93 -22.05 -7.99
C GLU A 156 -32.63 -20.74 -8.37
N PRO A 157 -32.88 -20.51 -9.68
CA PRO A 157 -33.57 -19.31 -10.12
C PRO A 157 -34.88 -19.19 -9.34
N LEU A 158 -35.20 -17.96 -8.91
CA LEU A 158 -36.40 -17.66 -8.13
C LEU A 158 -37.58 -18.41 -8.73
N SER A 159 -38.29 -19.14 -7.87
CA SER A 159 -39.59 -19.68 -8.27
C SER A 159 -40.51 -18.53 -8.68
N LYS A 160 -41.52 -18.80 -9.50
CA LYS A 160 -42.43 -17.76 -9.98
C LYS A 160 -43.14 -17.07 -8.81
N GLU A 161 -43.44 -17.80 -7.74
CA GLU A 161 -44.03 -17.24 -6.53
C GLU A 161 -43.05 -16.30 -5.78
N GLU A 162 -41.78 -16.67 -5.67
CA GLU A 162 -40.77 -15.84 -5.02
C GLU A 162 -40.43 -14.60 -5.86
N GLU A 163 -40.37 -14.72 -7.18
CA GLU A 163 -40.18 -13.59 -8.09
C GLU A 163 -41.31 -12.58 -7.94
N GLU A 164 -42.56 -13.04 -7.89
CA GLU A 164 -43.73 -12.18 -7.71
C GLU A 164 -43.75 -11.52 -6.32
N LEU A 165 -43.36 -12.25 -5.27
CA LEU A 165 -43.22 -11.72 -3.92
C LEU A 165 -42.13 -10.63 -3.85
N VAL A 166 -40.95 -10.91 -4.40
CA VAL A 166 -39.82 -9.96 -4.44
C VAL A 166 -40.19 -8.73 -5.26
N LYS A 167 -40.84 -8.91 -6.41
CA LYS A 167 -41.33 -7.81 -7.25
C LYS A 167 -42.34 -6.95 -6.50
N THR A 168 -43.27 -7.57 -5.77
CA THR A 168 -44.25 -6.85 -4.93
C THR A 168 -43.57 -6.05 -3.83
N ILE A 169 -42.57 -6.61 -3.15
CA ILE A 169 -41.82 -5.91 -2.10
C ILE A 169 -41.01 -4.74 -2.68
N LEU A 170 -40.37 -4.92 -3.83
CA LEU A 170 -39.57 -3.90 -4.50
C LEU A 170 -40.43 -2.74 -5.01
N VAL A 171 -41.55 -3.03 -5.67
CA VAL A 171 -42.54 -2.01 -6.11
C VAL A 171 -43.03 -1.22 -4.90
N ARG A 172 -43.34 -1.91 -3.80
CA ARG A 172 -43.90 -1.27 -2.59
C ARG A 172 -42.88 -0.43 -1.81
N ARG A 173 -41.60 -0.82 -1.76
CA ARG A 173 -40.57 -0.12 -0.97
C ARG A 173 -39.76 0.90 -1.75
N ILE A 174 -39.49 0.64 -3.03
CA ILE A 174 -38.58 1.45 -3.85
C ILE A 174 -39.36 2.31 -4.85
N GLY A 175 -40.66 2.03 -5.04
CA GLY A 175 -41.50 2.77 -6.01
C GLY A 175 -41.09 2.51 -7.45
N GLY A 176 -40.41 1.38 -7.71
CA GLY A 176 -40.07 0.95 -9.07
C GLY A 176 -41.32 0.47 -9.80
N ILE A 177 -41.53 1.00 -11.01
CA ILE A 177 -42.58 0.60 -11.96
C ILE A 177 -42.20 -0.77 -12.55
#